data_AF-B7KTH4-F1
#
_entry.id   AF-B7KTH4-F1
#
_cell.length_a   1.000
_cell.length_b   1.000
_cell.length_c   1.000
_cell.angle_alpha   90.00
_cell.angle_beta   90.00
_cell.angle_gamma   90.00
#
_symmetry.space_group_name_H-M   'P 1'
#
loop_
_entity.id
_entity.type
_entity.pdbx_description
1 polymer ?
#
loop_
_entity_poly.entity_id
_entity_poly.type
_entity_poly.pdbx_seq_one_letter_code
_entity_poly.pdbx_strand_id
1 'polypeptide(L)'
;MMGDLFNLERALTPGERRQLRGGTQAKGYAAMPGTGPKGETCGSCDHLVRKRLAKVYRKCALMKRHWTGGKGTDVLATAPACRNWTAIAESTPTAAGLADGGGR
;
A
#
# COMPACT_ATOMS: atom_id res chain seq x y z
N MET A 1 26.90 43.03 -8.47
CA MET A 1 26.19 43.46 -7.25
C MET A 1 24.77 42.92 -7.37
N MET A 2 24.56 41.65 -7.01
CA MET A 2 24.01 41.22 -5.70
C MET A 2 22.58 41.72 -5.42
N GLY A 3 21.71 41.71 -6.42
CA GLY A 3 20.28 41.53 -6.17
C GLY A 3 19.97 40.03 -6.12
N ASP A 4 19.21 39.59 -5.12
CA ASP A 4 18.62 38.24 -5.01
C ASP A 4 19.46 37.07 -4.48
N LEU A 5 20.41 37.31 -3.57
CA LEU A 5 20.98 36.21 -2.76
C LEU A 5 19.98 35.61 -1.76
N PHE A 6 18.91 36.33 -1.45
CA PHE A 6 17.86 35.88 -0.56
C PHE A 6 16.51 36.36 -1.09
N ASN A 7 15.77 35.49 -1.76
CA ASN A 7 14.33 35.63 -2.01
C ASN A 7 13.53 35.61 -0.67
N LEU A 8 13.89 36.46 0.30
CA LEU A 8 13.36 36.50 1.66
C LEU A 8 12.14 37.43 1.81
N GLU A 9 11.86 38.31 0.84
CA GLU A 9 10.80 39.33 1.00
C GLU A 9 9.43 38.97 0.43
N ARG A 10 9.29 37.92 -0.39
CA ARG A 10 7.96 37.53 -0.89
C ARG A 10 7.41 36.35 -0.11
N ALA A 11 6.43 36.64 0.76
CA ALA A 11 5.61 35.60 1.37
C ALA A 11 4.91 34.76 0.27
N LEU A 12 5.06 33.43 0.33
CA LEU A 12 4.41 32.52 -0.60
C LEU A 12 2.89 32.66 -0.53
N THR A 13 2.27 32.82 -1.70
CA THR A 13 0.83 32.78 -1.84
C THR A 13 0.27 31.42 -1.38
N PRO A 14 -1.02 31.34 -1.01
CA PRO A 14 -1.65 30.06 -0.71
C PRO A 14 -1.54 29.03 -1.86
N GLY A 15 -1.52 29.49 -3.12
CA GLY A 15 -1.35 28.66 -4.30
C GLY A 15 0.04 28.02 -4.41
N GLU A 16 1.09 28.84 -4.27
CA GLU A 16 2.50 28.37 -4.28
C GLU A 16 2.75 27.41 -3.11
N ARG A 17 2.22 27.73 -1.91
CA ARG A 17 2.28 26.81 -0.75
C ARG A 17 1.60 25.47 -1.02
N ARG A 18 0.46 25.47 -1.73
CA ARG A 18 -0.24 24.23 -2.09
C ARG A 18 0.56 23.41 -3.11
N GLN A 19 1.19 24.05 -4.10
CA GLN A 19 2.02 23.38 -5.09
C GLN A 19 3.24 22.70 -4.45
N LEU A 20 3.92 23.39 -3.53
CA LEU A 20 5.07 22.82 -2.80
C LEU A 20 4.69 21.67 -1.87
N ARG A 21 3.43 21.60 -1.43
CA ARG A 21 2.89 20.49 -0.61
C ARG A 21 2.55 19.23 -1.41
N GLY A 22 3.02 19.09 -2.65
CA GLY A 22 2.87 17.88 -3.46
C GLY A 22 3.03 16.62 -2.61
N GLY A 23 1.93 15.90 -2.40
CA GLY A 23 1.88 14.86 -1.39
C GLY A 23 2.80 13.68 -1.72
N THR A 24 3.44 13.11 -0.71
CA THR A 24 4.29 11.92 -0.87
C THR A 24 3.54 10.82 -1.62
N GLN A 25 4.15 10.29 -2.68
CA GLN A 25 3.60 9.16 -3.43
C GLN A 25 3.76 7.85 -2.66
N ALA A 26 2.81 6.94 -2.84
CA ALA A 26 2.86 5.60 -2.24
C ALA A 26 3.90 4.75 -2.99
N LYS A 27 4.95 4.30 -2.28
CA LYS A 27 6.06 3.54 -2.86
C LYS A 27 6.56 2.42 -1.95
N GLY A 28 5.75 1.98 -0.98
CA GLY A 28 6.11 0.98 0.03
C GLY A 28 6.12 -0.48 -0.46
N TYR A 29 6.45 -0.71 -1.72
CA TYR A 29 6.44 -2.05 -2.33
C TYR A 29 7.74 -2.82 -1.99
N ALA A 30 7.63 -4.13 -1.78
CA ALA A 30 8.80 -4.98 -1.51
C ALA A 30 9.70 -5.18 -2.74
N ALA A 31 9.13 -5.05 -3.93
CA ALA A 31 9.85 -5.05 -5.21
C ALA A 31 9.08 -4.18 -6.22
N MET A 32 9.70 -3.91 -7.38
CA MET A 32 9.10 -3.08 -8.43
C MET A 32 7.73 -3.64 -8.89
N PRO A 33 6.64 -2.86 -8.83
CA PRO A 33 5.35 -3.25 -9.38
C PRO A 33 5.44 -3.60 -10.87
N GLY A 34 4.72 -4.63 -11.30
CA GLY A 34 4.70 -5.11 -12.70
C GLY A 34 5.71 -6.22 -12.99
N THR A 35 6.50 -6.62 -11.99
CA THR A 35 7.44 -7.75 -12.08
C THR A 35 6.84 -9.09 -11.65
N GLY A 36 5.60 -9.09 -11.16
CA GLY A 36 4.87 -10.28 -10.76
C GLY A 36 4.03 -10.89 -11.88
N PRO A 37 3.18 -11.89 -11.55
CA PRO A 37 2.28 -12.52 -12.52
C PRO A 37 1.33 -11.50 -13.17
N LYS A 38 1.07 -11.69 -14.48
CA LYS A 38 0.17 -10.82 -15.25
C LYS A 38 -1.26 -10.96 -14.74
N GLY A 39 -1.97 -9.82 -14.64
CA GLY A 39 -3.34 -9.76 -14.15
C GLY A 39 -3.47 -9.65 -12.63
N GLU A 40 -2.43 -10.00 -11.89
CA GLU A 40 -2.42 -9.89 -10.43
C GLU A 40 -2.02 -8.51 -9.94
N THR A 41 -2.50 -8.15 -8.74
CA THR A 41 -2.25 -6.85 -8.14
C THR A 41 -1.78 -6.99 -6.70
N CYS A 42 -1.25 -5.91 -6.11
CA CYS A 42 -1.01 -5.88 -4.67
C CYS A 42 -2.28 -6.12 -3.86
N GLY A 43 -3.47 -5.86 -4.43
CA GLY A 43 -4.78 -6.10 -3.85
C GLY A 43 -5.11 -7.57 -3.58
N SER A 44 -4.64 -8.46 -4.45
CA SER A 44 -4.83 -9.93 -4.39
C SER A 44 -3.67 -10.65 -3.70
N CYS A 45 -2.67 -9.92 -3.21
CA CYS A 45 -1.50 -10.50 -2.57
C CYS A 45 -1.76 -10.84 -1.10
N ASP A 46 -1.33 -12.02 -0.67
CA ASP A 46 -1.35 -12.48 0.73
C ASP A 46 -0.62 -11.52 1.68
N HIS A 47 0.46 -10.89 1.21
CA HIS A 47 1.26 -9.97 2.00
C HIS A 47 0.61 -8.59 2.21
N LEU A 48 -0.60 -8.34 1.69
CA LEU A 48 -1.26 -7.05 1.84
C LEU A 48 -1.85 -6.87 3.25
N VAL A 49 -1.23 -6.01 4.05
CA VAL A 49 -1.70 -5.66 5.39
C VAL A 49 -2.59 -4.42 5.33
N ARG A 50 -3.78 -4.53 5.91
CA ARG A 50 -4.71 -3.40 6.14
C ARG A 50 -4.64 -2.96 7.60
N LYS A 51 -3.81 -1.95 7.92
CA LYS A 51 -3.75 -1.38 9.27
C LYS A 51 -4.90 -0.40 9.49
N ARG A 52 -5.72 -0.66 10.50
CA ARG A 52 -6.79 0.25 10.93
C ARG A 52 -6.26 1.18 12.03
N LEU A 53 -6.18 2.46 11.74
CA LEU A 53 -5.88 3.54 12.69
C LEU A 53 -6.98 4.61 12.52
N ALA A 54 -6.63 5.89 12.36
CA ALA A 54 -7.59 6.93 11.96
C ALA A 54 -8.23 6.68 10.57
N LYS A 55 -7.52 5.94 9.70
CA LYS A 55 -7.98 5.45 8.39
C LYS A 55 -7.48 4.03 8.20
N VAL A 56 -7.85 3.41 7.08
CA VAL A 56 -7.26 2.13 6.65
C VAL A 56 -6.04 2.41 5.79
N TYR A 57 -4.87 2.02 6.29
CA TYR A 57 -3.60 2.14 5.60
C TYR A 57 -3.19 0.78 5.04
N ARG A 58 -2.86 0.75 3.75
CA ARG A 58 -2.46 -0.47 3.05
C ARG A 58 -0.96 -0.51 2.99
N LYS A 59 -0.35 -1.57 3.53
CA LYS A 59 1.11 -1.71 3.58
C LYS A 59 1.52 -3.13 3.23
N CYS A 60 2.70 -3.31 2.64
CA CYS A 60 3.23 -4.64 2.31
C CYS A 60 3.92 -5.26 3.54
N ALA A 61 3.51 -6.47 3.96
CA ALA A 61 4.04 -7.17 5.13
C ALA A 61 5.56 -7.37 5.09
N LEU A 62 6.10 -7.65 3.91
CA LEU A 62 7.55 -7.83 3.71
C LEU A 62 8.35 -6.55 4.05
N MET A 63 7.71 -5.37 3.94
CA MET A 63 8.30 -4.07 4.27
C MET A 63 8.07 -3.64 5.71
N LYS A 64 7.56 -4.50 6.60
CA LYS A 64 7.12 -4.14 7.96
C LYS A 64 8.18 -3.39 8.78
N ARG A 65 9.46 -3.75 8.64
CA ARG A 65 10.59 -3.08 9.31
C ARG A 65 10.82 -1.64 8.85
N HIS A 66 10.39 -1.30 7.64
CA HIS A 66 10.59 0.01 7.01
C HIS A 66 9.36 0.91 7.10
N TRP A 67 8.25 0.43 7.68
CA TRP A 67 7.03 1.22 7.75
C TRP A 67 7.20 2.46 8.61
N THR A 68 6.71 3.57 8.09
CA THR A 68 6.59 4.84 8.81
C THR A 68 5.12 5.22 8.89
N GLY A 69 4.79 6.22 9.71
CA GLY A 69 3.43 6.78 9.77
C GLY A 69 2.99 7.51 8.50
N GLY A 70 3.88 7.67 7.51
CA GLY A 70 3.62 8.44 6.29
C GLY A 70 3.22 7.58 5.08
N LYS A 71 2.58 8.26 4.10
CA LYS A 71 2.11 7.68 2.82
C LYS A 71 3.22 7.04 1.98
N GLY A 72 4.48 7.46 2.16
CA GLY A 72 5.62 6.88 1.43
C GLY A 72 5.79 5.37 1.63
N THR A 73 5.32 4.82 2.75
CA THR A 73 5.39 3.38 3.05
C THR A 73 4.08 2.63 2.79
N ASP A 74 3.09 3.31 2.22
CA ASP A 74 1.85 2.69 1.78
C ASP A 74 2.03 2.06 0.40
N VAL A 75 1.14 1.11 0.08
CA VAL A 75 1.01 0.49 -1.23
C VAL A 75 -0.38 0.77 -1.81
N LEU A 76 -0.45 0.93 -3.13
CA LEU A 76 -1.73 0.96 -3.84
C LEU A 76 -2.20 -0.47 -4.12
N ALA A 77 -3.44 -0.79 -3.75
CA ALA A 77 -4.01 -2.11 -4.02
C ALA A 77 -4.15 -2.39 -5.53
N THR A 78 -4.37 -1.34 -6.33
CA THR A 78 -4.48 -1.43 -7.79
C THR A 78 -3.13 -1.53 -8.50
N ALA A 79 -2.01 -1.40 -7.78
CA ALA A 79 -0.70 -1.52 -8.40
C ALA A 79 -0.48 -2.97 -8.88
N PRO A 80 0.14 -3.17 -10.06
CA PRO A 80 0.46 -4.49 -10.54
C PRO A 80 1.32 -5.26 -9.54
N ALA A 81 1.14 -6.58 -9.49
CA ALA A 81 1.89 -7.46 -8.61
C ALA A 81 3.41 -7.29 -8.81
N CYS A 82 4.16 -7.42 -7.72
CA CYS A 82 5.61 -7.48 -7.77
C CYS A 82 6.10 -8.94 -7.75
N ARG A 83 7.37 -9.18 -8.01
CA ARG A 83 7.97 -10.54 -8.02
C ARG A 83 7.79 -11.34 -6.72
N ASN A 84 7.55 -10.67 -5.60
CA ASN A 84 7.31 -11.32 -4.30
C ASN A 84 5.81 -11.58 -4.03
N TRP A 85 4.98 -11.55 -5.07
CA TRP A 85 3.55 -11.80 -4.92
C TRP A 85 3.30 -13.25 -4.52
N THR A 86 2.31 -13.46 -3.67
CA THR A 86 1.82 -14.77 -3.25
C THR A 86 0.30 -14.69 -3.20
N ALA A 87 -0.36 -15.71 -3.76
CA ALA A 87 -1.81 -15.82 -3.76
C ALA A 87 -2.33 -15.95 -2.32
N ILE A 88 -3.48 -15.33 -2.04
CA ILE A 88 -4.22 -15.62 -0.82
C ILE A 88 -4.73 -17.05 -0.94
N ALA A 89 -4.29 -17.94 -0.04
CA ALA A 89 -4.88 -19.27 0.02
C ALA A 89 -6.35 -19.11 0.40
N GLU A 90 -7.25 -19.36 -0.55
CA GLU A 90 -8.67 -19.42 -0.26
C GLU A 90 -8.88 -20.55 0.76
N SER A 91 -9.31 -20.18 1.96
CA SER A 91 -9.67 -21.15 2.99
C SER A 91 -10.86 -21.93 2.47
N THR A 92 -10.64 -23.17 2.03
CA THR A 92 -11.72 -24.11 1.72
C THR A 92 -12.63 -24.18 2.95
N PRO A 93 -13.94 -23.93 2.82
CA PRO A 93 -14.84 -24.13 3.95
C PRO A 93 -14.72 -25.59 4.36
N THR A 94 -14.30 -25.80 5.60
CA THR A 94 -14.23 -27.13 6.20
C THR A 94 -15.61 -27.74 6.08
N ALA A 95 -15.74 -28.84 5.34
CA ALA A 95 -16.95 -29.63 5.24
C ALA A 95 -17.21 -30.32 6.59
N ALA A 96 -17.69 -29.56 7.56
CA ALA A 96 -18.23 -30.06 8.81
C ALA A 96 -19.75 -30.13 8.65
N GLY A 97 -20.27 -31.27 8.22
CA GLY A 97 -21.72 -31.46 8.09
C GLY A 97 -22.23 -32.73 7.40
N LEU A 98 -21.41 -33.78 7.22
CA LEU A 98 -21.90 -35.11 6.83
C LEU A 98 -21.45 -36.14 7.88
N ALA A 99 -22.19 -36.19 8.98
CA ALA A 99 -22.36 -37.38 9.79
C ALA A 99 -23.87 -37.65 9.75
N ASP A 100 -24.30 -38.60 8.92
CA ASP A 100 -24.51 -40.00 9.31
C ASP A 100 -25.52 -40.11 10.47
N GLY A 101 -26.74 -40.50 10.11
CA GLY A 101 -27.87 -40.71 11.00
C GLY A 101 -28.73 -41.85 10.48
N GLY A 102 -28.10 -43.00 10.20
CA GLY A 102 -28.80 -44.26 10.00
C GLY A 102 -29.20 -44.90 11.33
N GLY A 103 -30.44 -45.39 11.41
CA GLY A 103 -30.86 -46.50 12.28
C GLY A 103 -31.72 -46.14 13.50
N ARG A 104 -33.05 -46.29 13.37
CA ARG A 104 -33.81 -47.52 13.67
C ARG A 104 -35.27 -47.32 13.31
#